data_AF-A0A8T7D4P8-F1
#
_entry.id   AF-A0A8T7D4P8-F1
#
_cell.length_a   1.000
_cell.length_b   1.000
_cell.length_c   1.000
_cell.angle_alpha   90.00
_cell.angle_beta   90.00
_cell.angle_gamma   90.00
#
_symmetry.space_group_name_H-M   'P 1'
#
loop_
_entity.id
_entity.type
_entity.pdbx_description
1 polymer ?
#
loop_
_entity_poly.entity_id
_entity_poly.type
_entity_poly.pdbx_seq_one_letter_code
_entity_poly.pdbx_strand_id
1 'polypeptide(L)'
;MIIRDILSPFTAWKNIFRDPVTIRDPIHDRPGAERYRGFHKNDVEKCIGCGTCETICQNAAIDMLPAEGIPAKPGDSGLRPRIDYGRCCWCALCVDVCMTGSLTMSNAYQWVDNDPDAFRFMPGVDKKPWDDAELGYRRPETHRLMPTARGSMEELEPDERIGSFTEIVQGYDIAQARLEADRCVACGLCVATCPAHMAIPDYIAAVRDGDYEHGLALLYETNPFSEVCGRVCTHKCETVCAAKHEGEPVAIRWLKRHITDQVPYEKYRAIIDNASGQVASATGKKVAVIGAGPAGLTTAYDLVRKGHGVVVYEAREKPGGMTRYGIPEYRLPYDMLDRDVDVITSMGVKVHYNTQIGDGITMDALRQENDAVVLAIGLHLGRSTRIPGSDHKAVTKSVDLLRAITEGKTIEAPRQVVVIGGGNVAMDIARSMARLQKQIYGEVNLTVTALEDFDHFLADPEEVKESLE
;
A
#
# COMPACT_ATOMS: atom_id res chain seq x y z
N MET A 1 -60.67 -29.51 -60.44
CA MET A 1 -59.34 -29.85 -59.89
C MET A 1 -58.41 -30.09 -61.06
N ILE A 2 -57.33 -29.31 -61.18
CA ILE A 2 -56.38 -29.44 -62.27
C ILE A 2 -55.56 -30.71 -61.98
N ILE A 3 -55.23 -31.52 -63.00
CA ILE A 3 -54.41 -32.75 -62.86
C ILE A 3 -53.14 -32.51 -62.03
N ARG A 4 -52.59 -31.29 -62.12
CA ARG A 4 -51.43 -30.83 -61.35
C ARG A 4 -51.66 -30.86 -59.83
N ASP A 5 -52.87 -30.59 -59.34
CA ASP A 5 -53.19 -30.56 -57.91
C ASP A 5 -53.39 -31.97 -57.35
N ILE A 6 -53.84 -32.91 -58.18
CA ILE A 6 -53.96 -34.33 -57.83
C ILE A 6 -52.56 -34.98 -57.81
N LEU A 7 -51.66 -34.57 -58.71
CA LEU A 7 -50.34 -35.16 -58.86
C LEU A 7 -49.24 -34.50 -58.00
N SER A 8 -49.45 -33.28 -57.48
CA SER A 8 -48.43 -32.59 -56.67
C SER A 8 -47.98 -33.35 -55.42
N PRO A 9 -48.86 -34.03 -54.64
CA PRO A 9 -48.43 -34.76 -53.44
C PRO A 9 -47.48 -35.92 -53.77
N PHE A 10 -47.65 -36.53 -54.94
CA PHE A 10 -46.81 -37.64 -55.41
C PHE A 10 -45.43 -37.17 -55.88
N THR A 11 -45.23 -35.89 -56.17
CA THR A 11 -43.89 -35.35 -56.48
C THR A 11 -42.96 -35.34 -55.26
N ALA A 12 -43.51 -35.44 -54.03
CA ALA A 12 -42.73 -35.61 -52.82
C ALA A 12 -42.16 -37.05 -52.69
N TRP A 13 -42.74 -38.04 -53.38
CA TRP A 13 -42.26 -39.43 -53.34
C TRP A 13 -40.85 -39.60 -53.92
N LYS A 14 -40.39 -38.70 -54.80
CA LYS A 14 -39.00 -38.68 -55.27
C LYS A 14 -37.98 -38.45 -54.14
N ASN A 15 -38.44 -37.98 -52.98
CA ASN A 15 -37.62 -37.73 -51.80
C ASN A 15 -37.75 -38.85 -50.75
N ILE A 16 -38.60 -39.88 -50.94
CA ILE A 16 -38.77 -40.99 -49.98
C ILE A 16 -37.47 -41.77 -49.73
N PHE A 17 -36.63 -41.89 -50.76
CA PHE A 17 -35.34 -42.59 -50.70
C PHE A 17 -34.15 -41.64 -50.74
N ARG A 18 -34.38 -40.32 -50.69
CA ARG A 18 -33.30 -39.35 -50.49
C ARG A 18 -33.11 -39.17 -49.00
N ASP A 19 -31.87 -39.24 -48.56
CA ASP A 19 -31.55 -38.80 -47.20
C ASP A 19 -32.03 -37.35 -47.02
N PRO A 20 -32.68 -37.03 -45.88
CA PRO A 20 -33.10 -35.67 -45.61
C PRO A 20 -31.88 -34.73 -45.70
N VAL A 21 -32.00 -33.65 -46.47
CA VAL A 21 -30.96 -32.59 -46.58
C VAL A 21 -30.86 -31.78 -45.27
N THR A 22 -31.73 -32.06 -44.30
CA THR A 22 -31.57 -31.62 -42.92
C THR A 22 -30.30 -32.26 -42.40
N ILE A 23 -29.22 -31.47 -42.29
CA ILE A 23 -28.05 -31.80 -41.51
C ILE A 23 -28.59 -32.30 -40.17
N ARG A 24 -28.31 -33.55 -39.81
CA ARG A 24 -28.89 -34.19 -38.63
C ARG A 24 -28.55 -33.45 -37.35
N ASP A 25 -27.57 -32.55 -37.42
CA ASP A 25 -27.10 -31.76 -36.30
C ASP A 25 -26.18 -30.59 -36.70
N PRO A 26 -26.68 -29.45 -37.20
CA PRO A 26 -25.80 -28.35 -37.63
C PRO A 26 -25.12 -27.63 -36.45
N ILE A 27 -25.45 -28.00 -35.21
CA ILE A 27 -25.06 -27.30 -33.98
C ILE A 27 -24.06 -28.14 -33.18
N HIS A 28 -24.28 -29.44 -32.98
CA HIS A 28 -23.41 -30.24 -32.09
C HIS A 28 -21.99 -30.45 -32.67
N ASP A 29 -21.80 -30.43 -33.99
CA ASP A 29 -20.48 -30.61 -34.63
C ASP A 29 -19.78 -29.30 -35.04
N ARG A 30 -20.37 -28.14 -34.76
CA ARG A 30 -19.75 -26.86 -35.14
C ARG A 30 -18.77 -26.41 -34.06
N PRO A 31 -17.45 -26.39 -34.30
CA PRO A 31 -16.51 -25.86 -33.33
C PRO A 31 -16.76 -24.37 -33.10
N GLY A 32 -16.63 -23.91 -31.85
CA GLY A 32 -16.62 -22.49 -31.53
C GLY A 32 -15.40 -21.82 -32.18
N ALA A 33 -15.54 -20.57 -32.60
CA ALA A 33 -14.42 -19.81 -33.14
C ALA A 33 -13.25 -19.76 -32.14
N GLU A 34 -12.00 -19.78 -32.62
CA GLU A 34 -10.81 -19.88 -31.76
C GLU A 34 -10.75 -18.83 -30.64
N ARG A 35 -11.25 -17.62 -30.90
CA ARG A 35 -11.29 -16.51 -29.94
C ARG A 35 -12.70 -16.20 -29.43
N TYR A 36 -13.61 -17.16 -29.54
CA TYR A 36 -14.98 -17.00 -29.04
C TYR A 36 -14.97 -16.68 -27.54
N ARG A 37 -15.89 -15.81 -27.13
CA ARG A 37 -16.11 -15.45 -25.73
C ARG A 37 -17.13 -16.42 -25.14
N GLY A 38 -16.68 -17.61 -24.81
CA GLY A 38 -17.48 -18.68 -24.25
C GLY A 38 -17.64 -18.59 -22.74
N PHE A 39 -17.53 -19.72 -22.06
CA PHE A 39 -17.60 -19.77 -20.60
C PHE A 39 -16.23 -19.44 -19.99
N HIS A 40 -16.24 -18.62 -18.95
CA HIS A 40 -15.06 -18.21 -18.19
C HIS A 40 -14.34 -19.40 -17.57
N LYS A 41 -13.02 -19.25 -17.51
CA LYS A 41 -12.06 -20.13 -16.84
C LYS A 41 -11.22 -19.26 -15.92
N ASN A 42 -10.79 -19.81 -14.80
CA ASN A 42 -9.94 -19.08 -13.86
C ASN A 42 -8.79 -19.94 -13.38
N ASP A 43 -7.58 -19.42 -13.54
CA ASP A 43 -6.38 -19.95 -12.88
C ASP A 43 -6.39 -19.50 -11.41
N VAL A 44 -6.94 -20.35 -10.55
CA VAL A 44 -7.17 -20.04 -9.13
C VAL A 44 -5.89 -19.80 -8.33
N GLU A 45 -4.74 -20.30 -8.81
CA GLU A 45 -3.43 -20.08 -8.19
C GLU A 45 -2.89 -18.68 -8.51
N LYS A 46 -3.17 -18.16 -9.71
CA LYS A 46 -2.83 -16.78 -10.11
C LYS A 46 -3.85 -15.74 -9.67
N CYS A 47 -5.09 -16.14 -9.41
CA CYS A 47 -6.13 -15.22 -8.98
C CYS A 47 -5.82 -14.69 -7.57
N ILE A 48 -5.83 -13.38 -7.38
CA ILE A 48 -5.58 -12.72 -6.08
C ILE A 48 -6.88 -12.22 -5.41
N GLY A 49 -8.03 -12.51 -6.02
CA GLY A 49 -9.32 -12.10 -5.49
C GLY A 49 -9.48 -10.58 -5.32
N CYS A 50 -8.85 -9.77 -6.16
CA CYS A 50 -8.91 -8.30 -6.08
C CYS A 50 -10.28 -7.70 -6.44
N GLY A 51 -11.21 -8.49 -6.97
CA GLY A 51 -12.58 -8.05 -7.28
C GLY A 51 -12.72 -7.12 -8.48
N THR A 52 -11.64 -6.76 -9.18
CA THR A 52 -11.73 -5.85 -10.34
C THR A 52 -12.67 -6.39 -11.44
N CYS A 53 -12.78 -7.71 -11.58
CA CYS A 53 -13.74 -8.34 -12.49
C CYS A 53 -15.22 -8.13 -12.08
N GLU A 54 -15.52 -8.11 -10.79
CA GLU A 54 -16.83 -7.77 -10.24
C GLU A 54 -17.11 -6.27 -10.43
N THR A 55 -16.18 -5.40 -10.04
CA THR A 55 -16.33 -3.94 -10.15
C THR A 55 -16.59 -3.46 -11.58
N ILE A 56 -15.91 -4.06 -12.58
CA ILE A 56 -16.11 -3.68 -13.99
C ILE A 56 -17.40 -4.25 -14.60
N CYS A 57 -18.07 -5.20 -13.94
CA CYS A 57 -19.21 -5.91 -14.48
C CYS A 57 -20.48 -5.05 -14.41
N GLN A 58 -20.79 -4.34 -15.50
CA GLN A 58 -21.98 -3.49 -15.60
C GLN A 58 -23.31 -4.23 -15.41
N ASN A 59 -23.33 -5.55 -15.65
CA ASN A 59 -24.52 -6.38 -15.48
C ASN A 59 -24.68 -6.96 -14.07
N ALA A 60 -23.73 -6.70 -13.15
CA ALA A 60 -23.67 -7.33 -11.84
C ALA A 60 -23.84 -8.87 -11.94
N ALA A 61 -23.08 -9.45 -12.87
CA ALA A 61 -23.08 -10.88 -13.18
C ALA A 61 -21.95 -11.65 -12.48
N ILE A 62 -21.08 -10.95 -11.74
CA ILE A 62 -19.94 -11.55 -11.04
C ILE A 62 -20.05 -11.14 -9.58
N ASP A 63 -19.98 -12.12 -8.69
CA ASP A 63 -19.86 -11.92 -7.24
C ASP A 63 -18.50 -12.45 -6.77
N MET A 64 -17.79 -11.72 -5.92
CA MET A 64 -16.57 -12.22 -5.28
C MET A 64 -16.90 -12.97 -3.98
N LEU A 65 -16.68 -14.28 -3.97
CA LEU A 65 -17.06 -15.15 -2.85
C LEU A 65 -15.87 -15.98 -2.34
N PRO A 66 -15.84 -16.35 -1.04
CA PRO A 66 -14.86 -17.27 -0.51
C PRO A 66 -14.87 -18.59 -1.28
N ALA A 67 -13.71 -19.04 -1.72
CA ALA A 67 -13.56 -20.35 -2.34
C ALA A 67 -13.14 -21.40 -1.30
N GLU A 68 -13.76 -22.57 -1.35
CA GLU A 68 -13.41 -23.67 -0.44
C GLU A 68 -11.94 -24.09 -0.64
N GLY A 69 -11.20 -24.24 0.46
CA GLY A 69 -9.79 -24.63 0.43
C GLY A 69 -8.80 -23.52 0.03
N ILE A 70 -9.25 -22.29 -0.20
CA ILE A 70 -8.39 -21.15 -0.55
C ILE A 70 -8.44 -20.09 0.57
N PRO A 71 -7.51 -20.13 1.54
CA PRO A 71 -7.48 -19.14 2.61
C PRO A 71 -6.95 -17.79 2.13
N ALA A 72 -7.43 -16.71 2.75
CA ALA A 72 -6.85 -15.39 2.55
C ALA A 72 -5.40 -15.34 3.04
N LYS A 73 -4.54 -14.63 2.30
CA LYS A 73 -3.12 -14.42 2.61
C LYS A 73 -2.71 -13.00 2.16
N PRO A 74 -1.56 -12.46 2.60
CA PRO A 74 -1.12 -11.15 2.15
C PRO A 74 -1.08 -11.06 0.61
N GLY A 75 -1.85 -10.13 0.04
CA GLY A 75 -1.99 -9.95 -1.40
C GLY A 75 -2.98 -10.91 -2.10
N ASP A 76 -3.75 -11.72 -1.37
CA ASP A 76 -4.85 -12.52 -1.90
C ASP A 76 -6.01 -12.56 -0.90
N SER A 77 -7.18 -12.05 -1.32
CA SER A 77 -8.35 -11.97 -0.44
C SER A 77 -8.97 -13.32 -0.08
N GLY A 78 -8.56 -14.42 -0.76
CA GLY A 78 -9.22 -15.73 -0.66
C GLY A 78 -10.56 -15.77 -1.41
N LEU A 79 -10.98 -14.66 -2.02
CA LEU A 79 -12.20 -14.59 -2.82
C LEU A 79 -11.93 -15.01 -4.27
N ARG A 80 -12.90 -15.63 -4.92
CA ARG A 80 -12.88 -15.96 -6.35
C ARG A 80 -14.21 -15.56 -7.00
N PRO A 81 -14.20 -15.20 -8.30
CA PRO A 81 -15.39 -14.76 -8.99
C PRO A 81 -16.35 -15.94 -9.21
N ARG A 82 -17.59 -15.81 -8.73
CA ARG A 82 -18.72 -16.63 -9.17
C ARG A 82 -19.47 -15.86 -10.24
N ILE A 83 -19.79 -16.51 -11.35
CA ILE A 83 -20.39 -15.87 -12.52
C ILE A 83 -21.82 -16.39 -12.73
N ASP A 84 -22.77 -15.47 -12.85
CA ASP A 84 -24.16 -15.71 -13.21
C ASP A 84 -24.37 -15.52 -14.73
N TYR A 85 -24.49 -16.61 -15.47
CA TYR A 85 -24.71 -16.56 -16.93
C TYR A 85 -26.13 -16.19 -17.34
N GLY A 86 -27.07 -16.12 -16.40
CA GLY A 86 -28.38 -15.49 -16.63
C GLY A 86 -28.27 -13.96 -16.77
N ARG A 87 -27.18 -13.36 -16.28
CA ARG A 87 -26.93 -11.91 -16.36
C ARG A 87 -25.77 -11.52 -17.28
N CYS A 88 -24.78 -12.40 -17.44
CA CYS A 88 -23.61 -12.14 -18.26
C CYS A 88 -24.01 -11.75 -19.70
N CYS A 89 -23.34 -10.74 -20.27
CA CYS A 89 -23.51 -10.34 -21.69
C CYS A 89 -22.28 -10.68 -22.57
N TRP A 90 -21.32 -11.46 -22.04
CA TRP A 90 -20.12 -11.91 -22.76
C TRP A 90 -19.28 -10.76 -23.37
N CYS A 91 -19.23 -9.60 -22.70
CA CYS A 91 -18.42 -8.45 -23.16
C CYS A 91 -16.90 -8.62 -22.94
N ALA A 92 -16.49 -9.56 -22.07
CA ALA A 92 -15.11 -9.87 -21.68
C ALA A 92 -14.32 -8.76 -20.97
N LEU A 93 -14.95 -7.66 -20.53
CA LEU A 93 -14.27 -6.59 -19.78
C LEU A 93 -13.63 -7.10 -18.48
N CYS A 94 -14.26 -8.08 -17.82
CA CYS A 94 -13.71 -8.76 -16.63
C CYS A 94 -12.39 -9.48 -16.91
N VAL A 95 -12.21 -10.02 -18.12
CA VAL A 95 -10.96 -10.65 -18.58
C VAL A 95 -9.95 -9.58 -18.96
N ASP A 96 -10.39 -8.50 -19.62
CA ASP A 96 -9.51 -7.42 -20.06
C ASP A 96 -8.93 -6.60 -18.89
N VAL A 97 -9.65 -6.50 -17.77
CA VAL A 97 -9.20 -5.79 -16.56
C VAL A 97 -8.48 -6.70 -15.54
N CYS A 98 -8.39 -8.00 -15.81
CA CYS A 98 -7.83 -8.96 -14.85
C CYS A 98 -6.30 -8.73 -14.69
N MET A 99 -5.90 -8.15 -13.55
CA MET A 99 -4.52 -7.77 -13.26
C MET A 99 -3.52 -8.92 -13.34
N THR A 100 -3.94 -10.13 -12.96
CA THR A 100 -3.07 -11.31 -12.98
C THR A 100 -3.21 -12.13 -14.27
N GLY A 101 -4.13 -11.76 -15.16
CA GLY A 101 -4.49 -12.56 -16.32
C GLY A 101 -5.07 -13.94 -15.99
N SER A 102 -5.49 -14.16 -14.73
CA SER A 102 -6.03 -15.45 -14.26
C SER A 102 -7.38 -15.79 -14.89
N LEU A 103 -8.21 -14.78 -15.16
CA LEU A 103 -9.52 -14.97 -15.77
C LEU A 103 -9.39 -14.97 -17.30
N THR A 104 -9.92 -16.00 -17.95
CA THR A 104 -10.00 -16.14 -19.41
C THR A 104 -11.37 -16.70 -19.79
N MET A 105 -11.66 -16.88 -21.08
CA MET A 105 -12.87 -17.54 -21.56
C MET A 105 -12.48 -18.71 -22.48
N SER A 106 -13.27 -19.78 -22.46
CA SER A 106 -13.21 -20.88 -23.42
C SER A 106 -13.85 -20.49 -24.75
N ASN A 107 -13.70 -21.30 -25.79
CA ASN A 107 -14.51 -21.21 -27.01
C ASN A 107 -15.79 -22.07 -26.95
N ALA A 108 -16.10 -22.68 -25.80
CA ALA A 108 -17.33 -23.43 -25.60
C ALA A 108 -18.53 -22.48 -25.56
N TYR A 109 -19.60 -22.85 -26.25
CA TYR A 109 -20.81 -22.01 -26.39
C TYR A 109 -22.10 -22.79 -26.10
N GLN A 110 -21.99 -24.09 -25.81
CA GLN A 110 -23.12 -24.94 -25.48
C GLN A 110 -23.09 -25.27 -24.00
N TRP A 111 -24.16 -24.91 -23.30
CA TRP A 111 -24.44 -25.39 -21.96
C TRP A 111 -25.95 -25.49 -21.82
N VAL A 112 -26.44 -26.73 -21.71
CA VAL A 112 -27.86 -27.04 -21.52
C VAL A 112 -28.01 -27.68 -20.15
N ASP A 113 -28.81 -27.06 -19.30
CA ASP A 113 -29.16 -27.58 -17.99
C ASP A 113 -30.62 -27.22 -17.69
N ASN A 114 -31.29 -28.05 -16.88
CA ASN A 114 -32.65 -27.79 -16.44
C ASN A 114 -32.68 -27.02 -15.11
N ASP A 115 -31.59 -27.04 -14.35
CA ASP A 115 -31.44 -26.28 -13.11
C ASP A 115 -30.92 -24.86 -13.43
N PRO A 116 -31.71 -23.79 -13.17
CA PRO A 116 -31.24 -22.43 -13.39
C PRO A 116 -30.04 -22.05 -12.52
N ASP A 117 -29.86 -22.67 -11.35
CA ASP A 117 -28.73 -22.38 -10.47
C ASP A 117 -27.43 -23.02 -10.97
N ALA A 118 -27.50 -24.03 -11.85
CA ALA A 118 -26.32 -24.59 -12.50
C ALA A 118 -25.53 -23.50 -13.26
N PHE A 119 -26.21 -22.48 -13.81
CA PHE A 119 -25.61 -21.36 -14.55
C PHE A 119 -24.90 -20.33 -13.66
N ARG A 120 -24.84 -20.56 -12.34
CA ARG A 120 -24.02 -19.82 -11.39
C ARG A 120 -22.87 -20.70 -10.97
N PHE A 121 -21.66 -20.40 -11.41
CA PHE A 121 -20.49 -21.20 -11.06
C PHE A 121 -19.25 -20.36 -10.84
N MET A 122 -18.33 -20.88 -10.04
CA MET A 122 -17.03 -20.31 -9.73
C MET A 122 -15.97 -20.99 -10.60
N PRO A 123 -15.47 -20.34 -11.67
CA PRO A 123 -14.54 -20.99 -12.59
C PRO A 123 -13.26 -21.45 -11.89
N GLY A 124 -12.74 -22.60 -12.31
CA GLY A 124 -11.54 -23.22 -11.73
C GLY A 124 -11.78 -23.99 -10.43
N VAL A 125 -12.83 -23.63 -9.66
CA VAL A 125 -13.28 -24.35 -8.46
C VAL A 125 -14.37 -25.35 -8.83
N ASP A 126 -15.48 -24.88 -9.40
CA ASP A 126 -16.56 -25.73 -9.90
C ASP A 126 -16.16 -26.30 -11.25
N LYS A 127 -15.72 -27.56 -11.28
CA LYS A 127 -15.18 -28.18 -12.49
C LYS A 127 -16.21 -28.28 -13.61
N LYS A 128 -15.84 -27.83 -14.82
CA LYS A 128 -16.67 -27.87 -16.03
C LYS A 128 -15.92 -28.50 -17.22
N PRO A 129 -16.63 -29.04 -18.23
CA PRO A 129 -15.99 -29.70 -19.38
C PRO A 129 -15.05 -28.80 -20.22
N TRP A 130 -15.18 -27.47 -20.09
CA TRP A 130 -14.38 -26.49 -20.82
C TRP A 130 -13.20 -25.94 -20.03
N ASP A 131 -12.95 -26.40 -18.81
CA ASP A 131 -11.84 -25.90 -17.99
C ASP A 131 -10.48 -26.10 -18.69
N ASP A 132 -10.34 -27.21 -19.41
CA ASP A 132 -9.14 -27.56 -20.17
C ASP A 132 -9.16 -27.07 -21.62
N ALA A 133 -10.16 -26.26 -22.01
CA ALA A 133 -10.25 -25.75 -23.38
C ALA A 133 -9.04 -24.88 -23.71
N GLU A 134 -8.26 -25.26 -24.73
CA GLU A 134 -7.09 -24.48 -25.16
C GLU A 134 -7.50 -23.16 -25.83
N LEU A 135 -8.58 -23.21 -26.62
CA LEU A 135 -9.12 -22.07 -27.35
C LEU A 135 -10.08 -21.23 -26.51
N GLY A 136 -10.30 -20.00 -26.96
CA GLY A 136 -11.20 -19.02 -26.36
C GLY A 136 -10.55 -17.65 -26.20
N TYR A 137 -11.36 -16.69 -25.73
CA TYR A 137 -10.89 -15.33 -25.54
C TYR A 137 -9.93 -15.21 -24.34
N ARG A 138 -8.77 -14.60 -24.60
CA ARG A 138 -7.81 -14.14 -23.60
C ARG A 138 -7.41 -12.73 -23.97
N ARG A 139 -7.12 -11.90 -22.97
CA ARG A 139 -6.59 -10.55 -23.18
C ARG A 139 -5.23 -10.64 -23.89
N PRO A 140 -5.02 -9.96 -25.03
CA PRO A 140 -3.71 -9.89 -25.66
C PRO A 140 -2.66 -9.25 -24.73
N GLU A 141 -1.40 -9.67 -24.82
CA GLU A 141 -0.33 -9.09 -24.00
C GLU A 141 -0.12 -7.59 -24.24
N THR A 142 -0.33 -7.14 -25.48
CA THR A 142 -0.22 -5.73 -25.88
C THR A 142 -1.41 -4.88 -25.44
N HIS A 143 -2.46 -5.48 -24.87
CA HIS A 143 -3.64 -4.77 -24.41
C HIS A 143 -3.61 -4.60 -22.89
N ARG A 144 -3.38 -3.36 -22.47
CA ARG A 144 -3.39 -2.93 -21.06
C ARG A 144 -4.20 -1.64 -20.99
N LEU A 145 -5.05 -1.54 -19.98
CA LEU A 145 -5.90 -0.37 -19.77
C LEU A 145 -5.16 0.75 -19.05
N MET A 146 -4.17 0.41 -18.22
CA MET A 146 -3.40 1.35 -17.40
C MET A 146 -1.91 1.32 -17.73
N PRO A 147 -1.20 2.44 -17.55
CA PRO A 147 0.26 2.47 -17.58
C PRO A 147 0.88 1.53 -16.55
N THR A 148 1.98 0.87 -16.92
CA THR A 148 2.63 -0.15 -16.10
C THR A 148 3.78 0.39 -15.27
N ALA A 149 4.30 1.59 -15.55
CA ALA A 149 5.39 2.22 -14.81
C ALA A 149 4.90 3.46 -14.06
N ARG A 150 5.56 3.77 -12.93
CA ARG A 150 5.39 5.00 -12.17
C ARG A 150 5.92 6.18 -12.98
N GLY A 151 5.32 7.35 -12.77
CA GLY A 151 5.94 8.61 -13.16
C GLY A 151 7.25 8.83 -12.41
N SER A 152 8.26 9.39 -13.07
CA SER A 152 9.50 9.81 -12.43
C SER A 152 9.19 10.84 -11.34
N MET A 153 9.84 10.69 -10.18
CA MET A 153 9.78 11.66 -9.11
C MET A 153 11.03 12.53 -9.17
N GLU A 154 10.87 13.84 -9.07
CA GLU A 154 12.01 14.74 -9.08
C GLU A 154 12.79 14.62 -7.77
N GLU A 155 14.11 14.51 -7.90
CA GLU A 155 15.06 14.41 -6.81
C GLU A 155 16.15 15.47 -7.01
N LEU A 156 16.75 15.94 -5.91
CA LEU A 156 17.98 16.72 -5.99
C LEU A 156 19.10 15.86 -6.58
N GLU A 157 19.90 16.46 -7.47
CA GLU A 157 21.03 15.78 -8.09
C GLU A 157 22.08 15.35 -7.03
N PRO A 158 22.78 14.21 -7.21
CA PRO A 158 23.76 13.70 -6.24
C PRO A 158 24.80 14.72 -5.78
N ASP A 159 25.37 15.48 -6.74
CA ASP A 159 26.39 16.50 -6.48
C ASP A 159 25.86 17.69 -5.66
N GLU A 160 24.56 17.97 -5.73
CA GLU A 160 23.92 19.04 -4.95
C GLU A 160 23.53 18.55 -3.55
N ARG A 161 22.91 17.36 -3.47
CA ARG A 161 22.36 16.83 -2.20
C ARG A 161 23.43 16.33 -1.24
N ILE A 162 24.63 15.98 -1.70
CA ILE A 162 25.75 15.61 -0.84
C ILE A 162 26.28 16.79 0.00
N GLY A 163 26.03 18.02 -0.44
CA GLY A 163 26.46 19.23 0.27
C GLY A 163 25.50 19.71 1.37
N SER A 164 24.32 19.11 1.51
CA SER A 164 23.26 19.63 2.39
C SER A 164 22.44 18.53 3.08
N PHE A 165 21.66 18.94 4.08
CA PHE A 165 20.66 18.10 4.76
C PHE A 165 19.23 18.42 4.28
N THR A 166 19.09 19.08 3.13
CA THR A 166 17.80 19.39 2.50
C THR A 166 17.09 18.10 2.07
N GLU A 167 15.75 18.11 2.11
CA GLU A 167 14.93 17.02 1.59
C GLU A 167 15.28 16.72 0.13
N ILE A 168 15.54 15.44 -0.17
CA ILE A 168 16.04 15.02 -1.48
C ILE A 168 14.90 14.91 -2.49
N VAL A 169 13.81 14.31 -2.07
CA VAL A 169 12.67 13.95 -2.94
C VAL A 169 11.67 15.10 -2.93
N GLN A 170 11.32 15.63 -4.10
CA GLN A 170 10.40 16.77 -4.22
C GLN A 170 8.92 16.37 -4.18
N GLY A 171 8.61 15.10 -4.50
CA GLY A 171 7.24 14.59 -4.58
C GLY A 171 6.61 14.79 -5.96
N TYR A 172 5.32 14.46 -6.07
CA TYR A 172 4.57 14.63 -7.32
C TYR A 172 3.90 15.99 -7.41
N ASP A 173 3.94 16.58 -8.60
CA ASP A 173 3.00 17.64 -8.96
C ASP A 173 1.56 17.10 -9.10
N ILE A 174 0.58 18.00 -9.27
CA ILE A 174 -0.85 17.63 -9.38
C ILE A 174 -1.13 16.71 -10.58
N ALA A 175 -0.49 16.96 -11.73
CA ALA A 175 -0.73 16.18 -12.93
C ALA A 175 -0.14 14.78 -12.81
N GLN A 176 1.09 14.67 -12.31
CA GLN A 176 1.78 13.41 -12.03
C GLN A 176 1.01 12.59 -10.99
N ALA A 177 0.56 13.22 -9.89
CA ALA A 177 -0.18 12.54 -8.84
C ALA A 177 -1.52 11.99 -9.33
N ARG A 178 -2.24 12.73 -10.18
CA ARG A 178 -3.48 12.25 -10.82
C ARG A 178 -3.23 11.05 -11.74
N LEU A 179 -2.21 11.12 -12.59
CA LEU A 179 -1.85 10.01 -13.48
C LEU A 179 -1.45 8.75 -12.70
N GLU A 180 -0.73 8.91 -11.59
CA GLU A 180 -0.38 7.79 -10.72
C GLU A 180 -1.60 7.25 -9.96
N ALA A 181 -2.50 8.11 -9.50
CA ALA A 181 -3.77 7.72 -8.87
C ALA A 181 -4.70 6.95 -9.83
N ASP A 182 -4.69 7.27 -11.12
CA ASP A 182 -5.48 6.57 -12.14
C ASP A 182 -5.12 5.10 -12.28
N ARG A 183 -3.88 4.70 -11.94
CA ARG A 183 -3.42 3.30 -11.96
C ARG A 183 -4.06 2.43 -10.89
N CYS A 184 -4.71 3.03 -9.88
CA CYS A 184 -5.38 2.30 -8.81
C CYS A 184 -6.73 1.72 -9.25
N VAL A 185 -6.89 0.40 -9.09
CA VAL A 185 -8.15 -0.33 -9.34
C VAL A 185 -9.04 -0.53 -8.11
N ALA A 186 -8.78 0.22 -7.05
CA ALA A 186 -9.62 0.27 -5.84
C ALA A 186 -9.97 -1.09 -5.19
N CYS A 187 -9.06 -2.09 -5.27
CA CYS A 187 -9.32 -3.46 -4.81
C CYS A 187 -9.21 -3.69 -3.29
N GLY A 188 -8.64 -2.75 -2.53
CA GLY A 188 -8.53 -2.86 -1.07
C GLY A 188 -7.48 -3.85 -0.52
N LEU A 189 -6.78 -4.64 -1.34
CA LEU A 189 -5.74 -5.59 -0.84
C LEU A 189 -4.62 -4.89 -0.04
N CYS A 190 -4.30 -3.66 -0.41
CA CYS A 190 -3.33 -2.80 0.28
C CYS A 190 -3.78 -2.41 1.70
N VAL A 191 -5.08 -2.31 1.97
CA VAL A 191 -5.66 -1.92 3.27
C VAL A 191 -5.37 -2.99 4.32
N ALA A 192 -5.58 -4.26 3.99
CA ALA A 192 -5.32 -5.37 4.90
C ALA A 192 -3.84 -5.52 5.28
N THR A 193 -2.93 -5.10 4.39
CA THR A 193 -1.48 -5.17 4.61
C THR A 193 -0.91 -3.92 5.28
N CYS A 194 -1.60 -2.79 5.18
CA CYS A 194 -1.23 -1.58 5.91
C CYS A 194 -1.40 -1.80 7.42
N PRO A 195 -0.35 -1.62 8.24
CA PRO A 195 -0.47 -1.81 9.69
C PRO A 195 -1.50 -0.88 10.36
N ALA A 196 -1.79 0.27 9.74
CA ALA A 196 -2.79 1.23 10.21
C ALA A 196 -4.16 1.07 9.51
N HIS A 197 -4.32 0.04 8.66
CA HIS A 197 -5.55 -0.25 7.92
C HIS A 197 -6.18 0.98 7.26
N MET A 198 -5.35 1.86 6.69
CA MET A 198 -5.80 3.13 6.11
C MET A 198 -6.73 2.88 4.92
N ALA A 199 -7.65 3.81 4.66
CA ALA A 199 -8.57 3.81 3.53
C ALA A 199 -7.86 4.13 2.19
N ILE A 200 -6.91 3.27 1.78
CA ILE A 200 -5.99 3.52 0.66
C ILE A 200 -6.70 3.78 -0.66
N PRO A 201 -7.65 2.95 -1.11
CA PRO A 201 -8.41 3.24 -2.33
C PRO A 201 -9.09 4.61 -2.30
N ASP A 202 -9.66 4.98 -1.15
CA ASP A 202 -10.51 6.17 -1.01
C ASP A 202 -9.67 7.44 -1.03
N TYR A 203 -8.54 7.49 -0.30
CA TYR A 203 -7.67 8.66 -0.39
C TYR A 203 -6.95 8.77 -1.73
N ILE A 204 -6.73 7.66 -2.45
CA ILE A 204 -6.23 7.71 -3.83
C ILE A 204 -7.30 8.28 -4.77
N ALA A 205 -8.56 7.90 -4.58
CA ALA A 205 -9.66 8.51 -5.33
C ALA A 205 -9.75 10.03 -5.05
N ALA A 206 -9.54 10.45 -3.81
CA ALA A 206 -9.48 11.87 -3.45
C ALA A 206 -8.37 12.63 -4.22
N VAL A 207 -7.20 12.01 -4.46
CA VAL A 207 -6.15 12.60 -5.33
C VAL A 207 -6.61 12.70 -6.78
N ARG A 208 -7.26 11.66 -7.31
CA ARG A 208 -7.80 11.64 -8.68
C ARG A 208 -8.81 12.78 -8.89
N ASP A 209 -9.71 12.96 -7.92
CA ASP A 209 -10.78 13.95 -7.97
C ASP A 209 -10.30 15.37 -7.60
N GLY A 210 -9.10 15.49 -7.01
CA GLY A 210 -8.55 16.75 -6.53
C GLY A 210 -9.18 17.25 -5.21
N ASP A 211 -9.83 16.37 -4.47
CA ASP A 211 -10.43 16.66 -3.16
C ASP A 211 -9.44 16.34 -2.03
N TYR A 212 -8.38 17.15 -1.94
CA TYR A 212 -7.31 16.91 -0.99
C TYR A 212 -7.74 17.11 0.48
N GLU A 213 -8.75 17.94 0.76
CA GLU A 213 -9.28 18.10 2.12
C GLU A 213 -9.99 16.81 2.58
N HIS A 214 -10.79 16.17 1.71
CA HIS A 214 -11.34 14.85 1.99
C HIS A 214 -10.25 13.79 2.12
N GLY A 215 -9.25 13.80 1.23
CA GLY A 215 -8.08 12.94 1.33
C GLY A 215 -7.40 13.05 2.69
N LEU A 216 -7.14 14.27 3.16
CA LEU A 216 -6.50 14.53 4.46
C LEU A 216 -7.34 13.98 5.62
N ALA A 217 -8.65 14.18 5.58
CA ALA A 217 -9.57 13.61 6.58
C ALA A 217 -9.45 12.09 6.68
N LEU A 218 -9.42 11.39 5.55
CA LEU A 218 -9.24 9.93 5.49
C LEU A 218 -7.88 9.49 6.05
N LEU A 219 -6.82 10.27 5.80
CA LEU A 219 -5.48 9.96 6.31
C LEU A 219 -5.43 9.99 7.85
N TYR A 220 -5.97 11.04 8.46
CA TYR A 220 -5.94 11.23 9.92
C TYR A 220 -7.00 10.41 10.67
N GLU A 221 -7.92 9.75 9.98
CA GLU A 221 -8.90 8.85 10.63
C GLU A 221 -8.19 7.75 11.42
N THR A 222 -7.18 7.11 10.81
CA THR A 222 -6.44 5.99 11.40
C THR A 222 -4.94 6.24 11.58
N ASN A 223 -4.37 7.30 11.00
CA ASN A 223 -2.94 7.59 11.10
C ASN A 223 -2.66 9.08 11.43
N PRO A 224 -2.37 9.42 12.70
CA PRO A 224 -2.01 10.78 13.08
C PRO A 224 -0.57 11.17 12.71
N PHE A 225 0.18 10.29 12.04
CA PHE A 225 1.54 10.53 11.54
C PHE A 225 1.57 10.51 10.01
N SER A 226 0.63 11.21 9.38
CA SER A 226 0.44 11.13 7.93
C SER A 226 1.47 11.94 7.15
N GLU A 227 1.96 13.05 7.69
CA GLU A 227 3.09 13.80 7.12
C GLU A 227 4.38 12.97 7.16
N VAL A 228 4.64 12.30 8.29
CA VAL A 228 5.79 11.39 8.46
C VAL A 228 5.67 10.17 7.54
N CYS A 229 4.52 9.49 7.56
CA CYS A 229 4.30 8.27 6.76
C CYS A 229 4.11 8.54 5.26
N GLY A 230 3.97 9.80 4.83
CA GLY A 230 4.07 10.20 3.44
C GLY A 230 5.51 10.17 2.93
N ARG A 231 6.50 10.30 3.82
CA ARG A 231 7.92 10.44 3.47
C ARG A 231 8.72 9.17 3.73
N VAL A 232 8.59 8.61 4.94
CA VAL A 232 9.51 7.56 5.42
C VAL A 232 8.85 6.20 5.70
N CYS A 233 7.59 6.02 5.28
CA CYS A 233 6.93 4.72 5.38
C CYS A 233 7.65 3.66 4.54
N THR A 234 7.74 2.43 5.06
CA THR A 234 8.28 1.25 4.34
C THR A 234 7.25 0.61 3.40
N HIS A 235 6.14 1.32 3.15
CA HIS A 235 5.19 1.09 2.05
C HIS A 235 4.78 -0.38 1.81
N LYS A 236 4.57 -1.15 2.89
CA LYS A 236 4.13 -2.56 2.80
C LYS A 236 2.85 -2.76 2.00
N CYS A 237 1.99 -1.75 1.94
CA CYS A 237 0.82 -1.72 1.06
C CYS A 237 1.15 -1.90 -0.44
N GLU A 238 2.33 -1.45 -0.89
CA GLU A 238 2.76 -1.53 -2.29
C GLU A 238 3.24 -2.92 -2.67
N THR A 239 3.73 -3.72 -1.70
CA THR A 239 4.24 -5.08 -1.96
C THR A 239 3.13 -6.06 -2.38
N VAL A 240 1.88 -5.75 -2.04
CA VAL A 240 0.67 -6.52 -2.35
C VAL A 240 -0.25 -5.84 -3.36
N CYS A 241 0.14 -4.67 -3.89
CA CYS A 241 -0.70 -3.91 -4.80
C CYS A 241 -1.00 -4.70 -6.07
N ALA A 242 -2.27 -4.82 -6.46
CA ALA A 242 -2.68 -5.59 -7.65
C ALA A 242 -1.97 -5.12 -8.95
N ALA A 243 -1.65 -3.83 -9.07
CA ALA A 243 -0.97 -3.27 -10.24
C ALA A 243 0.43 -3.87 -10.49
N LYS A 244 1.08 -4.44 -9.45
CA LYS A 244 2.40 -5.07 -9.59
C LYS A 244 2.41 -6.28 -10.52
N HIS A 245 1.24 -6.88 -10.78
CA HIS A 245 1.12 -8.02 -11.69
C HIS A 245 1.20 -7.61 -13.16
N GLU A 246 1.04 -6.32 -13.46
CA GLU A 246 1.19 -5.77 -14.81
C GLU A 246 2.42 -4.86 -14.97
N GLY A 247 3.09 -4.50 -13.87
CA GLY A 247 4.28 -3.66 -13.86
C GLY A 247 4.68 -3.24 -12.45
N GLU A 248 4.89 -1.95 -12.22
CA GLU A 248 5.22 -1.39 -10.92
C GLU A 248 3.94 -1.19 -10.07
N PRO A 249 4.02 -1.35 -8.73
CA PRO A 249 2.89 -1.06 -7.87
C PRO A 249 2.55 0.43 -7.86
N VAL A 250 1.32 0.78 -7.46
CA VAL A 250 0.95 2.19 -7.24
C VAL A 250 1.85 2.81 -6.16
N ALA A 251 2.31 4.04 -6.36
CA ALA A 251 3.15 4.81 -5.45
C ALA A 251 2.34 5.37 -4.26
N ILE A 252 1.75 4.48 -3.48
CA ILE A 252 0.82 4.78 -2.38
C ILE A 252 1.43 5.72 -1.34
N ARG A 253 2.71 5.51 -0.96
CA ARG A 253 3.41 6.42 -0.03
C ARG A 253 3.44 7.85 -0.56
N TRP A 254 3.75 8.02 -1.84
CA TRP A 254 3.90 9.33 -2.45
C TRP A 254 2.56 10.01 -2.72
N LEU A 255 1.51 9.27 -3.05
CA LEU A 255 0.15 9.81 -3.10
C LEU A 255 -0.32 10.30 -1.72
N LYS A 256 0.07 9.62 -0.63
CA LYS A 256 -0.18 10.11 0.73
C LYS A 256 0.51 11.45 0.98
N ARG A 257 1.81 11.54 0.67
CA ARG A 257 2.57 12.80 0.78
C ARG A 257 1.94 13.90 -0.06
N HIS A 258 1.55 13.60 -1.30
CA HIS A 258 0.94 14.59 -2.18
C HIS A 258 -0.29 15.21 -1.53
N ILE A 259 -1.18 14.42 -0.91
CA ILE A 259 -2.34 14.95 -0.17
C ILE A 259 -1.90 15.93 0.92
N THR A 260 -0.94 15.55 1.76
CA THR A 260 -0.51 16.40 2.89
C THR A 260 0.16 17.69 2.40
N ASP A 261 0.96 17.60 1.34
CA ASP A 261 1.65 18.74 0.72
C ASP A 261 0.68 19.72 0.03
N GLN A 262 -0.48 19.27 -0.46
CA GLN A 262 -1.47 20.14 -1.12
C GLN A 262 -2.39 20.88 -0.15
N VAL A 263 -2.58 20.39 1.07
CA VAL A 263 -3.47 21.05 2.04
C VAL A 263 -2.65 22.03 2.91
N PRO A 264 -3.07 23.31 2.99
CA PRO A 264 -2.43 24.25 3.91
C PRO A 264 -2.55 23.80 5.36
N TYR A 265 -1.43 23.81 6.09
CA TYR A 265 -1.35 23.28 7.45
C TYR A 265 -2.35 23.91 8.43
N GLU A 266 -2.60 25.21 8.30
CA GLU A 266 -3.58 25.95 9.12
C GLU A 266 -5.01 25.41 9.02
N LYS A 267 -5.34 24.65 7.96
CA LYS A 267 -6.64 24.03 7.78
C LYS A 267 -6.77 22.65 8.42
N TYR A 268 -5.65 21.99 8.77
CA TYR A 268 -5.64 20.59 9.21
C TYR A 268 -6.60 20.35 10.35
N ARG A 269 -6.52 21.19 11.40
CA ARG A 269 -7.35 21.01 12.59
C ARG A 269 -8.85 21.05 12.27
N ALA A 270 -9.27 22.05 11.48
CA ALA A 270 -10.66 22.21 11.09
C ALA A 270 -11.17 21.03 10.26
N ILE A 271 -10.36 20.56 9.30
CA ILE A 271 -10.72 19.40 8.44
C ILE A 271 -10.87 18.14 9.30
N ILE A 272 -9.90 17.87 10.18
CA ILE A 272 -9.90 16.68 11.03
C ILE A 272 -11.10 16.71 12.00
N ASP A 273 -11.40 17.85 12.62
CA ASP A 273 -12.56 17.98 13.52
C ASP A 273 -13.90 17.77 12.81
N ASN A 274 -14.02 18.24 11.57
CA ASN A 274 -15.23 18.08 10.79
C ASN A 274 -15.47 16.63 10.35
N ALA A 275 -14.40 15.88 10.05
CA ALA A 275 -14.50 14.51 9.56
C ALA A 275 -14.59 13.46 10.67
N SER A 276 -13.74 13.59 11.70
CA SER A 276 -13.58 12.59 12.76
C SER A 276 -14.55 12.75 13.93
N GLY A 277 -15.40 13.78 13.88
CA GLY A 277 -16.19 14.24 15.02
C GLY A 277 -15.33 14.98 16.05
N GLN A 278 -15.93 15.95 16.72
CA GLN A 278 -15.27 16.64 17.84
C GLN A 278 -14.89 15.64 18.93
N VAL A 279 -13.86 15.99 19.73
CA VAL A 279 -13.49 15.26 20.95
C VAL A 279 -14.76 14.88 21.73
N ALA A 280 -14.90 13.59 22.03
CA ALA A 280 -16.06 13.08 22.74
C ALA A 280 -16.19 13.75 24.13
N SER A 281 -17.39 13.70 24.69
CA SER A 281 -17.66 14.25 26.02
C SER A 281 -16.67 13.70 27.06
N ALA A 282 -16.23 14.57 27.98
CA ALA A 282 -15.25 14.22 28.98
C ALA A 282 -15.69 13.02 29.82
N THR A 283 -14.86 11.98 29.83
CA THR A 283 -15.09 10.74 30.59
C THR A 283 -14.71 10.87 32.07
N GLY A 284 -13.95 11.92 32.41
CA GLY A 284 -13.34 12.10 33.74
C GLY A 284 -12.13 11.19 34.01
N LYS A 285 -11.78 10.30 33.08
CA LYS A 285 -10.65 9.37 33.20
C LYS A 285 -9.34 10.01 32.78
N LYS A 286 -8.24 9.67 33.47
CA LYS A 286 -6.90 10.20 33.23
C LYS A 286 -5.92 9.11 32.85
N VAL A 287 -5.10 9.37 31.82
CA VAL A 287 -4.07 8.45 31.34
C VAL A 287 -2.73 9.16 31.24
N ALA A 288 -1.70 8.57 31.84
CA ALA A 288 -0.31 8.98 31.65
C ALA A 288 0.33 8.14 30.55
N VAL A 289 0.98 8.78 29.59
CA VAL A 289 1.74 8.13 28.51
C VAL A 289 3.21 8.46 28.68
N ILE A 290 4.09 7.46 28.70
CA ILE A 290 5.52 7.64 28.90
C ILE A 290 6.24 7.41 27.56
N GLY A 291 6.78 8.48 26.98
CA GLY A 291 7.42 8.54 25.67
C GLY A 291 6.53 9.24 24.63
N ALA A 292 7.05 10.28 24.01
CA ALA A 292 6.39 11.02 22.92
C ALA A 292 6.85 10.56 21.53
N GLY A 293 7.13 9.26 21.37
CA GLY A 293 7.31 8.65 20.04
C GLY A 293 5.97 8.35 19.35
N PRO A 294 5.99 7.79 18.12
CA PRO A 294 4.77 7.50 17.37
C PRO A 294 3.73 6.70 18.16
N ALA A 295 4.15 5.64 18.85
CA ALA A 295 3.23 4.81 19.65
C ALA A 295 2.55 5.61 20.78
N GLY A 296 3.31 6.43 21.52
CA GLY A 296 2.77 7.21 22.63
C GLY A 296 1.85 8.33 22.17
N LEU A 297 2.23 9.02 21.10
CA LEU A 297 1.45 10.10 20.54
C LEU A 297 0.18 9.62 19.82
N THR A 298 0.23 8.49 19.09
CA THR A 298 -0.98 7.85 18.54
C THR A 298 -1.92 7.40 19.66
N THR A 299 -1.37 6.83 20.74
CA THR A 299 -2.17 6.49 21.92
C THR A 299 -2.86 7.74 22.51
N ALA A 300 -2.14 8.85 22.60
CA ALA A 300 -2.70 10.10 23.10
C ALA A 300 -3.78 10.66 22.17
N TYR A 301 -3.56 10.61 20.86
CA TYR A 301 -4.52 11.01 19.82
C TYR A 301 -5.84 10.21 19.93
N ASP A 302 -5.77 8.89 20.06
CA ASP A 302 -6.97 8.06 20.15
C ASP A 302 -7.72 8.26 21.47
N LEU A 303 -6.99 8.38 22.59
CA LEU A 303 -7.58 8.54 23.90
C LEU A 303 -8.23 9.92 24.10
N VAL A 304 -7.60 10.99 23.60
CA VAL A 304 -8.17 12.33 23.71
C VAL A 304 -9.46 12.44 22.90
N ARG A 305 -9.51 11.84 21.69
CA ARG A 305 -10.74 11.77 20.86
C ARG A 305 -11.87 11.03 21.57
N LYS A 306 -11.55 10.06 22.43
CA LYS A 306 -12.51 9.34 23.29
C LYS A 306 -12.92 10.10 24.57
N GLY A 307 -12.45 11.33 24.76
CA GLY A 307 -12.80 12.18 25.89
C GLY A 307 -12.02 11.88 27.17
N HIS A 308 -10.87 11.21 27.07
CA HIS A 308 -9.96 10.97 28.22
C HIS A 308 -8.98 12.14 28.38
N GLY A 309 -8.63 12.47 29.63
CA GLY A 309 -7.55 13.39 29.92
C GLY A 309 -6.20 12.70 29.75
N VAL A 310 -5.36 13.18 28.83
CA VAL A 310 -4.07 12.54 28.53
C VAL A 310 -2.91 13.49 28.84
N VAL A 311 -1.92 12.97 29.55
CA VAL A 311 -0.64 13.63 29.79
C VAL A 311 0.49 12.75 29.28
N VAL A 312 1.33 13.28 28.40
CA VAL A 312 2.50 12.60 27.84
C VAL A 312 3.76 13.11 28.55
N TYR A 313 4.64 12.22 28.95
CA TYR A 313 5.94 12.54 29.54
C TYR A 313 7.06 12.13 28.58
N GLU A 314 7.89 13.08 28.18
CA GLU A 314 8.99 12.87 27.24
C GLU A 314 10.32 13.24 27.91
N ALA A 315 11.29 12.34 27.86
CA ALA A 315 12.60 12.54 28.47
C ALA A 315 13.44 13.60 27.75
N ARG A 316 13.19 13.84 26.47
CA ARG A 316 13.91 14.77 25.62
C ARG A 316 13.21 16.13 25.51
N GLU A 317 13.91 17.07 24.88
CA GLU A 317 13.43 18.42 24.64
C GLU A 317 12.28 18.47 23.62
N LYS A 318 12.30 17.57 22.62
CA LYS A 318 11.31 17.55 21.53
C LYS A 318 10.67 16.17 21.38
N PRO A 319 9.41 16.11 20.87
CA PRO A 319 8.69 14.86 20.64
C PRO A 319 9.17 14.16 19.36
N GLY A 320 8.64 12.96 19.11
CA GLY A 320 8.88 12.16 17.91
C GLY A 320 9.71 10.89 18.15
N GLY A 321 10.40 10.78 19.29
CA GLY A 321 11.23 9.62 19.60
C GLY A 321 12.21 9.31 18.46
N MET A 322 12.24 8.06 17.98
CA MET A 322 13.16 7.67 16.90
C MET A 322 12.87 8.27 15.53
N THR A 323 11.66 8.77 15.28
CA THR A 323 11.40 9.51 14.03
C THR A 323 12.18 10.82 13.99
N ARG A 324 12.30 11.51 15.14
CA ARG A 324 13.14 12.70 15.27
C ARG A 324 14.61 12.36 15.43
N TYR A 325 14.95 11.52 16.41
CA TYR A 325 16.33 11.31 16.86
C TYR A 325 17.06 10.16 16.16
N GLY A 326 16.43 9.56 15.15
CA GLY A 326 16.98 8.44 14.38
C GLY A 326 16.97 8.71 12.88
N ILE A 327 15.89 9.29 12.35
CA ILE A 327 15.77 9.58 10.91
C ILE A 327 16.36 10.97 10.64
N PRO A 328 17.31 11.10 9.70
CA PRO A 328 17.89 12.39 9.32
C PRO A 328 16.91 13.31 8.58
N GLU A 329 17.14 14.63 8.70
CA GLU A 329 16.27 15.68 8.15
C GLU A 329 16.14 15.65 6.62
N TYR A 330 17.16 15.16 5.90
CA TYR A 330 17.11 15.00 4.44
C TYR A 330 16.12 13.91 3.96
N ARG A 331 15.64 13.04 4.86
CA ARG A 331 14.57 12.05 4.61
C ARG A 331 13.25 12.47 5.24
N LEU A 332 13.32 13.09 6.42
CA LEU A 332 12.16 13.53 7.18
C LEU A 332 12.41 14.94 7.71
N PRO A 333 11.94 15.97 7.00
CA PRO A 333 11.95 17.34 7.52
C PRO A 333 11.21 17.40 8.84
N TYR A 334 11.85 17.99 9.86
CA TYR A 334 11.31 17.93 11.21
C TYR A 334 10.10 18.82 11.43
N ASP A 335 9.89 19.83 10.58
CA ASP A 335 8.68 20.63 10.57
C ASP A 335 7.45 19.79 10.19
N MET A 336 7.60 18.81 9.29
CA MET A 336 6.54 17.86 8.94
C MET A 336 6.13 16.98 10.12
N LEU A 337 7.12 16.51 10.88
CA LEU A 337 6.87 15.79 12.14
C LEU A 337 6.21 16.69 13.19
N ASP A 338 6.64 17.94 13.30
CA ASP A 338 6.05 18.90 14.25
C ASP A 338 4.59 19.21 13.91
N ARG A 339 4.20 19.26 12.63
CA ARG A 339 2.80 19.38 12.20
C ARG A 339 1.92 18.22 12.69
N ASP A 340 2.38 16.98 12.52
CA ASP A 340 1.67 15.79 13.02
C ASP A 340 1.50 15.85 14.56
N VAL A 341 2.56 16.25 15.28
CA VAL A 341 2.53 16.40 16.74
C VAL A 341 1.57 17.51 17.18
N ASP A 342 1.61 18.66 16.52
CA ASP A 342 0.78 19.82 16.83
C ASP A 342 -0.71 19.52 16.62
N VAL A 343 -1.07 18.75 15.59
CA VAL A 343 -2.43 18.23 15.42
C VAL A 343 -2.88 17.48 16.67
N ILE A 344 -2.02 16.65 17.26
CA ILE A 344 -2.35 15.86 18.46
C ILE A 344 -2.46 16.75 19.70
N THR A 345 -1.49 17.64 19.91
CA THR A 345 -1.46 18.51 21.11
C THR A 345 -2.58 19.55 21.11
N SER A 346 -2.96 20.07 19.94
CA SER A 346 -4.09 21.01 19.79
C SER A 346 -5.45 20.40 20.12
N MET A 347 -5.55 19.07 20.26
CA MET A 347 -6.76 18.39 20.76
C MET A 347 -6.88 18.40 22.29
N GLY A 348 -5.90 18.97 23.00
CA GLY A 348 -5.87 19.06 24.46
C GLY A 348 -4.95 18.05 25.15
N VAL A 349 -4.13 17.31 24.39
CA VAL A 349 -3.07 16.46 24.93
C VAL A 349 -1.96 17.35 25.51
N LYS A 350 -1.63 17.17 26.79
CA LYS A 350 -0.52 17.89 27.43
C LYS A 350 0.75 17.07 27.33
N VAL A 351 1.87 17.72 27.01
CA VAL A 351 3.18 17.07 26.93
C VAL A 351 4.16 17.76 27.88
N HIS A 352 4.79 16.97 28.76
CA HIS A 352 5.88 17.41 29.62
C HIS A 352 7.21 16.94 29.03
N TYR A 353 7.92 17.85 28.36
CA TYR A 353 9.27 17.61 27.84
C TYR A 353 10.30 17.63 28.97
N ASN A 354 11.51 17.15 28.67
CA ASN A 354 12.64 17.07 29.62
C ASN A 354 12.27 16.37 30.94
N THR A 355 11.34 15.41 30.89
CA THR A 355 10.78 14.73 32.05
C THR A 355 11.03 13.23 31.93
N GLN A 356 12.11 12.77 32.55
CA GLN A 356 12.45 11.35 32.59
C GLN A 356 11.73 10.66 33.75
N ILE A 357 10.81 9.75 33.44
CA ILE A 357 10.18 8.92 34.47
C ILE A 357 11.21 7.98 35.10
N GLY A 358 11.20 7.89 36.42
CA GLY A 358 12.23 7.23 37.23
C GLY A 358 13.26 8.20 37.82
N ASP A 359 13.28 9.46 37.37
CA ASP A 359 14.04 10.56 37.98
C ASP A 359 13.07 11.62 38.49
N GLY A 360 12.91 11.73 39.81
CA GLY A 360 11.94 12.62 40.46
C GLY A 360 10.48 12.12 40.43
N ILE A 361 9.96 11.69 39.29
CA ILE A 361 8.61 11.11 39.16
C ILE A 361 8.70 9.58 39.13
N THR A 362 8.12 8.92 40.13
CA THR A 362 8.12 7.46 40.22
C THR A 362 6.96 6.84 39.45
N MET A 363 7.13 5.58 39.02
CA MET A 363 6.06 4.81 38.38
C MET A 363 4.85 4.62 39.30
N ASP A 364 5.08 4.47 40.62
CA ASP A 364 4.00 4.31 41.59
C ASP A 364 3.16 5.57 41.75
N ALA A 365 3.79 6.75 41.71
CA ALA A 365 3.07 8.03 41.71
C ALA A 365 2.16 8.14 40.48
N LEU A 366 2.68 7.83 39.29
CA LEU A 366 1.87 7.85 38.05
C LEU A 366 0.67 6.91 38.12
N ARG A 367 0.84 5.72 38.70
CA ARG A 367 -0.25 4.73 38.87
C ARG A 367 -1.29 5.16 39.90
N GLN A 368 -0.92 5.96 40.90
CA GLN A 368 -1.86 6.48 41.90
C GLN A 368 -2.66 7.67 41.37
N GLU A 369 -2.06 8.50 40.52
CA GLU A 369 -2.66 9.73 40.01
C GLU A 369 -3.51 9.55 38.73
N ASN A 370 -3.34 8.41 38.03
CA ASN A 370 -3.99 8.14 36.74
C ASN A 370 -4.74 6.81 36.77
N ASP A 371 -5.83 6.72 36.02
CA ASP A 371 -6.58 5.48 35.85
C ASP A 371 -5.80 4.43 35.04
N ALA A 372 -4.87 4.88 34.18
CA ALA A 372 -3.98 4.01 33.41
C ALA A 372 -2.63 4.69 33.12
N VAL A 373 -1.61 3.85 32.91
CA VAL A 373 -0.27 4.28 32.47
C VAL A 373 0.15 3.46 31.26
N VAL A 374 0.56 4.12 30.19
CA VAL A 374 1.06 3.49 28.96
C VAL A 374 2.57 3.72 28.85
N LEU A 375 3.33 2.64 28.70
CA LEU A 375 4.77 2.72 28.44
C LEU A 375 5.04 2.62 26.94
N ALA A 376 5.51 3.70 26.33
CA ALA A 376 5.83 3.84 24.91
C ALA A 376 7.25 4.39 24.70
N ILE A 377 8.20 3.93 25.52
CA ILE A 377 9.56 4.49 25.62
C ILE A 377 10.52 4.09 24.47
N GLY A 378 10.13 3.18 23.58
CA GLY A 378 10.96 2.75 22.45
C GLY A 378 12.30 2.12 22.85
N LEU A 379 13.25 2.07 21.90
CA LEU A 379 14.57 1.44 22.05
C LEU A 379 15.69 2.43 21.71
N HIS A 380 16.12 3.24 22.68
CA HIS A 380 17.07 4.35 22.46
C HIS A 380 18.56 3.99 22.52
N LEU A 381 18.90 2.73 22.86
CA LEU A 381 20.28 2.31 23.09
C LEU A 381 20.88 1.61 21.87
N GLY A 382 22.08 2.04 21.47
CA GLY A 382 22.83 1.38 20.41
C GLY A 382 23.45 0.06 20.85
N ARG A 383 23.51 -0.89 19.92
CA ARG A 383 24.16 -2.19 20.12
C ARG A 383 25.67 -2.08 19.85
N SER A 384 26.45 -2.84 20.61
CA SER A 384 27.88 -3.05 20.35
C SER A 384 28.05 -4.33 19.51
N THR A 385 29.08 -4.36 18.66
CA THR A 385 29.50 -5.57 17.93
C THR A 385 30.07 -6.63 18.86
N ARG A 386 30.51 -6.24 20.07
CA ARG A 386 31.08 -7.12 21.12
C ARG A 386 32.33 -7.89 20.67
N ILE A 387 33.08 -7.32 19.72
CA ILE A 387 34.38 -7.83 19.29
C ILE A 387 35.52 -7.11 20.06
N PRO A 388 36.75 -7.67 20.11
CA PRO A 388 37.89 -6.96 20.68
C PRO A 388 38.06 -5.56 20.06
N GLY A 389 38.19 -4.53 20.91
CA GLY A 389 38.31 -3.14 20.48
C GLY A 389 37.00 -2.35 20.33
N SER A 390 35.84 -2.97 20.60
CA SER A 390 34.53 -2.27 20.49
C SER A 390 34.36 -1.09 21.46
N ASP A 391 35.15 -1.04 22.53
CA ASP A 391 35.12 0.04 23.53
C ASP A 391 36.18 1.13 23.25
N HIS A 392 36.87 1.05 22.10
CA HIS A 392 37.85 2.05 21.72
C HIS A 392 37.18 3.42 21.53
N LYS A 393 37.84 4.51 21.96
CA LYS A 393 37.30 5.89 21.92
C LYS A 393 36.82 6.39 20.55
N ALA A 394 37.33 5.78 19.47
CA ALA A 394 36.95 6.12 18.09
C ALA A 394 35.74 5.32 17.58
N VAL A 395 35.25 4.34 18.36
CA VAL A 395 34.06 3.56 18.04
C VAL A 395 32.85 4.28 18.64
N THR A 396 31.93 4.71 17.78
CA THR A 396 30.70 5.39 18.18
C THR A 396 29.50 4.57 17.74
N LYS A 397 28.46 4.51 18.59
CA LYS A 397 27.19 3.87 18.25
C LYS A 397 26.37 4.78 17.33
N SER A 398 25.83 4.21 16.25
CA SER A 398 25.08 4.95 15.24
C SER A 398 23.96 5.83 15.81
N VAL A 399 23.15 5.29 16.72
CA VAL A 399 22.01 6.03 17.30
C VAL A 399 22.42 7.22 18.16
N ASP A 400 23.60 7.19 18.78
CA ASP A 400 24.10 8.30 19.59
C ASP A 400 24.63 9.41 18.69
N LEU A 401 25.24 9.04 17.55
CA LEU A 401 25.71 9.98 16.54
C LEU A 401 24.56 10.64 15.76
N LEU A 402 23.56 9.87 15.30
CA LEU A 402 22.35 10.41 14.66
C LEU A 402 21.63 11.40 15.59
N ARG A 403 21.52 11.04 16.87
CA ARG A 403 20.95 11.92 17.88
C ARG A 403 21.78 13.20 18.05
N ALA A 404 23.10 13.10 18.12
CA ALA A 404 23.96 14.27 18.26
C ALA A 404 23.85 15.22 17.05
N ILE A 405 23.75 14.67 15.83
CA ILE A 405 23.49 15.44 14.60
C ILE A 405 22.14 16.17 14.71
N THR A 406 21.08 15.45 15.09
CA THR A 406 19.72 16.01 15.27
C THR A 406 19.69 17.12 16.32
N GLU A 407 20.44 16.96 17.42
CA GLU A 407 20.56 17.93 18.51
C GLU A 407 21.45 19.14 18.13
N GLY A 408 21.94 19.20 16.89
CA GLY A 408 22.79 20.30 16.41
C GLY A 408 24.17 20.36 17.06
N LYS A 409 24.64 19.24 17.64
CA LYS A 409 25.98 19.17 18.22
C LYS A 409 27.03 19.19 17.12
N THR A 410 28.11 19.92 17.33
CA THR A 410 29.26 19.88 16.43
C THR A 410 29.85 18.48 16.39
N ILE A 411 29.82 17.84 15.23
CA ILE A 411 30.42 16.54 14.99
C ILE A 411 31.77 16.75 14.32
N GLU A 412 32.84 16.32 14.98
CA GLU A 412 34.16 16.23 14.36
C GLU A 412 34.18 15.00 13.44
N ALA A 413 33.76 15.19 12.19
CA ALA A 413 33.76 14.10 11.22
C ALA A 413 35.21 13.67 10.94
N PRO A 414 35.59 12.40 11.19
CA PRO A 414 36.95 11.96 10.90
C PRO A 414 37.17 11.89 9.39
N ARG A 415 38.43 12.01 8.95
CA ARG A 415 38.79 11.87 7.53
C ARG A 415 38.53 10.48 6.95
N GLN A 416 38.42 9.45 7.78
CA GLN A 416 38.10 8.08 7.34
C GLN A 416 37.08 7.49 8.30
N VAL A 417 35.99 6.95 7.74
CA VAL A 417 34.89 6.34 8.49
C VAL A 417 34.67 4.91 8.00
N VAL A 418 34.48 3.98 8.92
CA VAL A 418 33.94 2.65 8.61
C VAL A 418 32.58 2.51 9.31
N VAL A 419 31.53 2.29 8.54
CA VAL A 419 30.18 2.05 9.04
C VAL A 419 29.90 0.55 9.01
N ILE A 420 29.50 -0.02 10.14
CA ILE A 420 29.24 -1.46 10.26
C ILE A 420 27.73 -1.70 10.35
N GLY A 421 27.17 -2.37 9.34
CA GLY A 421 25.77 -2.78 9.26
C GLY A 421 25.16 -2.59 7.87
N GLY A 422 24.14 -3.39 7.53
CA GLY A 422 23.42 -3.34 6.26
C GLY A 422 21.95 -2.90 6.36
N GLY A 423 21.56 -2.20 7.43
CA GLY A 423 20.19 -1.71 7.64
C GLY A 423 20.05 -0.20 7.41
N ASN A 424 18.82 0.33 7.44
CA ASN A 424 18.56 1.76 7.23
C ASN A 424 19.40 2.69 8.12
N VAL A 425 19.59 2.34 9.40
CA VAL A 425 20.45 3.12 10.33
C VAL A 425 21.90 3.22 9.84
N ALA A 426 22.41 2.19 9.15
CA ALA A 426 23.75 2.23 8.58
C ALA A 426 23.81 3.16 7.36
N MET A 427 22.78 3.12 6.50
CA MET A 427 22.67 4.05 5.36
C MET A 427 22.54 5.50 5.84
N ASP A 428 21.69 5.74 6.84
CA ASP A 428 21.48 7.06 7.44
C ASP A 428 22.79 7.64 8.02
N ILE A 429 23.59 6.83 8.72
CA ILE A 429 24.90 7.24 9.21
C ILE A 429 25.89 7.45 8.06
N ALA A 430 25.96 6.54 7.10
CA ALA A 430 26.88 6.66 5.97
C ALA A 430 26.65 7.97 5.21
N ARG A 431 25.38 8.24 4.88
CA ARG A 431 24.94 9.44 4.16
C ARG A 431 25.10 10.72 4.98
N SER A 432 24.87 10.67 6.29
CA SER A 432 25.09 11.83 7.17
C SER A 432 26.58 12.15 7.30
N MET A 433 27.43 11.14 7.46
CA MET A 433 28.87 11.33 7.56
C MET A 433 29.50 11.76 6.24
N ALA A 434 29.02 11.23 5.11
CA ALA A 434 29.43 11.67 3.78
C ALA A 434 29.14 13.16 3.57
N ARG A 435 27.94 13.64 3.96
CA ARG A 435 27.58 15.06 3.93
C ARG A 435 28.52 15.92 4.77
N LEU A 436 28.77 15.49 6.01
CA LEU A 436 29.68 16.22 6.90
C LEU A 436 31.13 16.24 6.37
N GLN A 437 31.64 15.11 5.87
CA GLN A 437 32.96 15.06 5.24
C GLN A 437 33.04 15.96 4.00
N LYS A 438 32.01 15.97 3.15
CA LYS A 438 31.93 16.84 1.98
C LYS A 438 31.95 18.31 2.38
N GLN A 439 31.19 18.71 3.39
CA GLN A 439 31.15 20.09 3.90
C GLN A 439 32.48 20.53 4.53
N ILE A 440 33.17 19.64 5.24
CA ILE A 440 34.39 19.97 6.00
C ILE A 440 35.66 19.84 5.15
N TYR A 441 35.76 18.81 4.31
CA TYR A 441 36.97 18.44 3.58
C TYR A 441 36.85 18.55 2.05
N GLY A 442 35.63 18.69 1.50
CA GLY A 442 35.38 18.71 0.05
C GLY A 442 35.40 17.32 -0.61
N GLU A 443 35.75 16.27 0.13
CA GLU A 443 35.84 14.88 -0.31
C GLU A 443 35.17 13.94 0.70
N VAL A 444 34.79 12.74 0.23
CA VAL A 444 34.19 11.68 1.05
C VAL A 444 35.14 10.48 1.06
N ASN A 445 35.41 9.94 2.25
CA ASN A 445 36.20 8.74 2.44
C ASN A 445 35.54 7.91 3.55
N LEU A 446 34.61 7.07 3.10
CA LEU A 446 33.76 6.25 3.94
C LEU A 446 33.59 4.86 3.32
N THR A 447 33.70 3.84 4.16
CA THR A 447 33.43 2.45 3.78
C THR A 447 32.24 1.93 4.59
N VAL A 448 31.21 1.41 3.91
CA VAL A 448 30.17 0.62 4.56
C VAL A 448 30.52 -0.85 4.46
N THR A 449 30.36 -1.59 5.55
CA THR A 449 30.55 -3.04 5.59
C THR A 449 29.40 -3.71 6.33
N ALA A 450 28.90 -4.82 5.78
CA ALA A 450 27.84 -5.64 6.36
C ALA A 450 28.25 -7.12 6.32
N LEU A 451 27.54 -7.96 7.07
CA LEU A 451 27.74 -9.40 7.02
C LEU A 451 27.03 -10.01 5.80
N GLU A 452 25.96 -9.35 5.38
CA GLU A 452 25.08 -9.71 4.28
C GLU A 452 25.62 -9.20 2.93
N ASP A 453 25.27 -9.89 1.84
CA ASP A 453 25.44 -9.38 0.48
C ASP A 453 24.32 -8.37 0.13
N PHE A 454 24.45 -7.66 -1.01
CA PHE A 454 23.48 -6.65 -1.43
C PHE A 454 22.06 -7.18 -1.63
N ASP A 455 21.89 -8.47 -1.98
CA ASP A 455 20.55 -9.07 -2.17
C ASP A 455 19.86 -9.35 -0.84
N HIS A 456 20.64 -9.45 0.25
CA HIS A 456 20.17 -9.70 1.61
C HIS A 456 20.30 -8.48 2.54
N PHE A 457 20.61 -7.30 2.00
CA PHE A 457 20.63 -6.07 2.79
C PHE A 457 19.25 -5.81 3.42
N LEU A 458 19.27 -5.32 4.66
CA LEU A 458 18.05 -5.00 5.41
C LEU A 458 17.59 -3.55 5.17
N ALA A 459 18.44 -2.73 4.55
CA ALA A 459 18.10 -1.37 4.16
C ALA A 459 17.15 -1.38 2.96
N ASP A 460 16.30 -0.36 2.87
CA ASP A 460 15.44 -0.19 1.71
C ASP A 460 16.30 0.07 0.46
N PRO A 461 15.95 -0.48 -0.73
CA PRO A 461 16.78 -0.37 -1.93
C PRO A 461 17.09 1.08 -2.34
N GLU A 462 16.14 2.01 -2.14
CA GLU A 462 16.38 3.43 -2.44
C GLU A 462 17.48 4.01 -1.54
N GLU A 463 17.51 3.63 -0.27
CA GLU A 463 18.49 4.12 0.70
C GLU A 463 19.91 3.59 0.41
N VAL A 464 20.00 2.38 -0.14
CA VAL A 464 21.27 1.80 -0.62
C VAL A 464 21.75 2.53 -1.87
N LYS A 465 20.85 2.74 -2.85
CA LYS A 465 21.16 3.50 -4.07
C LYS A 465 21.66 4.91 -3.73
N GLU A 466 20.93 5.64 -2.89
CA GLU A 466 21.29 6.99 -2.44
C GLU A 466 22.56 7.06 -1.58
N SER A 467 23.02 5.93 -1.03
CA SER A 467 24.31 5.85 -0.31
C SER A 467 25.50 5.61 -1.25
N LEU A 468 25.25 5.06 -2.45
CA LEU A 468 26.27 4.82 -3.48
C LEU A 468 26.51 6.05 -4.36
N GLU A 469 25.44 6.81 -4.61
CA GLU A 469 25.43 8.11 -5.31
C GLU A 469 25.93 9.24 -4.41
#